data_AF-A0AAU5KQS3-F1
#
_entry.id   AF-A0AAU5KQS3-F1
#
_cell.length_a   1.000
_cell.length_b   1.000
_cell.length_c   1.000
_cell.angle_alpha   90.00
_cell.angle_beta   90.00
_cell.angle_gamma   90.00
#
_symmetry.space_group_name_H-M   'P 1'
#
loop_
_entity.id
_entity.type
_entity.pdbx_description
1 polymer ?
#
loop_
_entity_poly.entity_id
_entity_poly.type
_entity_poly.pdbx_seq_one_letter_code
_entity_poly.pdbx_strand_id
1 'polypeptide(L)' 'MGRHRRPPDPHLPDDADLRLRAIARQQNVVEEGVAVLPGSAAPYAYRTVHRPDGGVDHHLVRLDPPPPPLSRRPGEPR' A
#
# COMPACT_ATOMS: atom_id res chain seq x y z
N MET A 1 25.93 -36.62 -7.01
CA MET A 1 24.49 -36.33 -7.24
C MET A 1 23.87 -35.84 -5.93
N GLY A 2 24.09 -34.57 -5.57
CA GLY A 2 23.51 -34.00 -4.36
C GLY A 2 22.04 -33.63 -4.61
N ARG A 3 21.09 -34.39 -4.05
CA ARG A 3 19.69 -33.99 -4.08
C ARG A 3 19.49 -32.95 -2.98
N HIS A 4 19.53 -31.68 -3.35
CA HIS A 4 19.04 -30.61 -2.48
C HIS A 4 17.54 -30.88 -2.28
N ARG A 5 17.18 -31.40 -1.10
CA ARG A 5 15.77 -31.56 -0.72
C ARG A 5 15.21 -30.16 -0.46
N ARG A 6 14.05 -29.87 -1.07
CA ARG A 6 13.28 -28.67 -0.72
C ARG A 6 12.94 -28.74 0.77
N PRO A 7 13.11 -27.64 1.52
CA PRO A 7 12.66 -27.58 2.91
C PRO A 7 11.17 -27.92 3.01
N PRO A 8 10.73 -28.54 4.11
CA PRO A 8 9.31 -28.75 4.36
C PRO A 8 8.58 -27.40 4.46
N ASP A 9 7.28 -27.41 4.20
CA ASP A 9 6.46 -26.20 4.34
C ASP A 9 6.50 -25.68 5.78
N PRO A 10 6.65 -24.36 5.99
CA PRO A 10 6.68 -23.77 7.31
C PRO A 10 5.34 -23.96 8.02
N HIS A 11 5.36 -24.61 9.18
CA HIS A 11 4.20 -24.72 10.06
C HIS A 11 4.14 -23.51 11.00
N LEU A 12 3.01 -22.82 11.03
CA LEU A 12 2.76 -21.69 11.93
C LEU A 12 1.62 -22.01 12.90
N PRO A 13 1.73 -21.60 14.17
CA PRO A 13 0.65 -21.67 15.15
C PRO A 13 -0.65 -20.99 14.72
N ASP A 14 -1.78 -21.46 15.29
CA ASP A 14 -3.12 -20.92 15.03
C ASP A 14 -3.42 -19.57 15.70
N ASP A 15 -2.50 -19.03 16.48
CA ASP A 15 -2.51 -17.67 17.02
C ASP A 15 -1.50 -16.76 16.30
N ALA A 16 -0.76 -17.29 15.32
CA ALA A 16 0.21 -16.49 14.57
C ALA A 16 -0.49 -15.32 13.85
N ASP A 17 0.17 -14.16 13.89
CA ASP A 17 -0.24 -12.94 13.20
C ASP A 17 -0.55 -13.19 11.72
N LEU A 18 -1.59 -12.53 11.20
CA LEU A 18 -2.06 -12.72 9.83
C LEU A 18 -0.96 -12.46 8.79
N ARG A 19 -0.06 -11.51 9.07
CA ARG A 19 1.09 -11.21 8.20
C ARG A 19 2.08 -12.37 8.16
N LEU A 20 2.38 -12.96 9.31
CA LEU A 20 3.28 -14.11 9.38
C LEU A 20 2.71 -15.30 8.60
N ARG A 21 1.39 -15.53 8.68
CA ARG A 21 0.72 -16.58 7.88
C ARG A 21 0.78 -16.32 6.39
N ALA A 22 0.56 -15.09 5.95
CA ALA A 22 0.67 -14.74 4.54
C ALA A 22 2.10 -14.98 4.02
N ILE A 23 3.13 -14.60 4.79
CA ILE A 23 4.55 -14.84 4.44
C ILE A 23 4.84 -16.34 4.30
N ALA A 24 4.45 -17.15 5.29
CA ALA A 24 4.66 -18.60 5.26
C ALA A 24 3.95 -19.28 4.07
N ARG A 25 2.79 -18.76 3.67
CA ARG A 25 2.03 -19.26 2.52
C ARG A 25 2.47 -18.68 1.18
N GLN A 26 3.51 -17.84 1.16
CA GLN A 26 3.96 -17.14 -0.05
C GLN A 26 2.81 -16.37 -0.70
N GLN A 27 2.03 -15.67 0.12
CA GLN A 27 0.92 -14.81 -0.29
C GLN A 27 1.29 -13.34 -0.14
N ASN A 28 0.64 -12.49 -0.93
CA ASN A 28 0.81 -11.05 -0.81
C ASN A 28 0.30 -10.58 0.56
N VAL A 29 1.03 -9.66 1.18
CA VAL A 29 0.56 -8.89 2.34
C VAL A 29 0.11 -7.53 1.84
N VAL A 30 -1.12 -7.14 2.16
CA VAL A 30 -1.70 -5.85 1.75
C VAL A 30 -1.90 -4.99 2.99
N GLU A 31 -1.34 -3.78 2.97
CA GLU A 31 -1.54 -2.75 3.97
C GLU A 31 -2.29 -1.57 3.33
N GLU A 32 -3.47 -1.25 3.85
CA GLU A 32 -4.33 -0.18 3.32
C GLU A 32 -4.72 0.78 4.45
N GLY A 33 -4.89 2.05 4.12
CA GLY A 33 -5.31 3.04 5.09
C GLY A 33 -5.41 4.44 4.52
N VAL A 34 -5.66 5.40 5.42
CA VAL A 34 -5.69 6.82 5.09
C VAL A 34 -4.67 7.55 5.94
N ALA A 35 -3.87 8.41 5.32
CA ALA A 35 -2.85 9.21 5.99
C ALA A 35 -2.85 10.65 5.49
N VAL A 36 -2.50 11.58 6.37
CA VAL A 36 -2.13 12.95 6.01
C VAL A 36 -0.61 13.00 6.00
N LEU A 37 -0.03 13.29 4.83
CA LEU A 37 1.43 13.33 4.68
C LEU A 37 2.01 14.64 5.23
N PRO A 38 3.23 14.62 5.78
CA PRO A 38 3.92 15.85 6.20
C PRO A 38 3.97 16.86 5.04
N GLY A 39 3.53 18.09 5.30
CA GLY A 39 3.50 19.16 4.29
C GLY A 39 2.28 19.14 3.36
N SER A 40 1.33 18.22 3.55
CA SER A 40 0.04 18.23 2.84
C SER A 40 -1.11 18.48 3.82
N ALA A 41 -2.07 19.30 3.41
CA ALA A 41 -3.35 19.45 4.10
C ALA A 41 -4.39 18.41 3.63
N ALA A 42 -4.06 17.62 2.61
CA ALA A 42 -4.95 16.66 1.98
C ALA A 42 -4.83 15.28 2.64
N PRO A 43 -5.94 14.56 2.88
CA PRO A 43 -5.89 13.14 3.17
C PRO A 43 -5.60 12.32 1.90
N TYR A 44 -4.87 11.23 2.06
CA TYR A 44 -4.56 10.27 1.00
C TYR A 44 -4.95 8.86 1.42
N ALA A 45 -5.63 8.13 0.54
CA ALA A 45 -5.72 6.68 0.66
C ALA A 45 -4.42 6.06 0.15
N TYR A 46 -3.82 5.17 0.94
CA TYR A 46 -2.65 4.40 0.54
C TYR A 46 -2.98 2.91 0.48
N ARG A 47 -2.26 2.21 -0.40
CA ARG A 47 -2.24 0.77 -0.50
C ARG A 47 -0.83 0.30 -0.80
N THR A 48 -0.27 -0.51 0.08
CA THR A 48 1.03 -1.14 -0.08
C THR A 48 0.85 -2.64 -0.24
N VAL A 49 1.42 -3.21 -1.29
CA VAL A 49 1.41 -4.66 -1.54
C VAL A 49 2.81 -5.20 -1.43
N HIS A 50 3.09 -6.01 -0.40
CA HIS A 50 4.33 -6.75 -0.27
C HIS A 50 4.17 -8.12 -0.94
N ARG A 51 4.98 -8.38 -1.96
CA ARG A 51 4.96 -9.61 -2.75
C ARG A 51 5.93 -10.65 -2.15
N PRO A 52 5.68 -11.96 -2.36
CA PRO A 52 6.54 -13.03 -1.87
C PRO A 52 7.97 -13.01 -2.44
N ASP A 53 8.15 -12.42 -3.62
CA ASP A 53 9.46 -12.25 -4.28
C ASP A 53 10.29 -11.09 -3.69
N GLY A 54 9.77 -10.42 -2.66
CA GLY A 54 10.39 -9.25 -2.03
C GLY A 54 10.05 -7.93 -2.73
N GLY A 55 9.30 -7.97 -3.83
CA GLY A 55 8.78 -6.77 -4.50
C GLY A 55 7.77 -6.04 -3.64
N VAL A 56 7.70 -4.70 -3.80
CA VAL A 56 6.74 -3.86 -3.10
C VAL A 56 6.10 -2.89 -4.09
N ASP A 57 4.76 -2.89 -4.15
CA ASP A 57 4.00 -1.89 -4.89
C ASP A 57 3.40 -0.88 -3.92
N HIS A 58 3.52 0.41 -4.25
CA HIS A 58 2.92 1.49 -3.49
C HIS A 58 1.93 2.27 -4.36
N HIS A 59 0.71 2.40 -3.88
CA HIS A 59 -0.33 3.22 -4.48
C HIS A 59 -0.79 4.29 -3.49
N LEU A 60 -0.93 5.52 -3.99
CA LEU A 60 -1.37 6.65 -3.19
C LEU A 60 -2.35 7.49 -4.00
N VAL A 61 -3.52 7.76 -3.43
CA VAL A 61 -4.60 8.54 -4.07
C VAL A 61 -5.01 9.67 -3.14
N ARG A 62 -4.98 10.91 -3.63
CA ARG A 62 -5.47 12.08 -2.90
C ARG A 62 -7.00 12.04 -2.81
N LEU A 63 -7.55 12.29 -1.62
CA LEU A 63 -8.99 12.22 -1.35
C LEU A 63 -9.71 13.57 -1.40
N ASP A 64 -9.01 14.66 -1.70
CA ASP A 64 -9.65 15.99 -1.85
C ASP A 64 -10.48 16.10 -3.14
N PRO A 65 -11.60 16.85 -3.10
CA PRO A 65 -12.22 17.33 -4.33
C PRO A 65 -11.24 18.26 -5.09
N PRO A 66 -11.30 18.30 -6.44
CA PRO A 66 -10.50 19.26 -7.19
C PRO A 66 -10.81 20.69 -6.74
N PRO A 67 -9.81 21.61 -6.70
CA PRO A 67 -10.07 23.01 -6.35
C PRO A 67 -11.15 23.58 -7.28
N PRO A 68 -12.07 24.41 -6.77
CA PRO A 68 -13.06 25.05 -7.63
C PRO A 68 -12.34 25.80 -8.74
N PRO A 69 -12.84 25.75 -10.00
CA PRO A 69 -12.23 26.52 -11.07
C PRO A 69 -12.15 27.97 -10.62
N LEU A 70 -10.97 28.58 -10.79
CA LEU A 70 -10.79 30.00 -10.56
C LEU A 70 -11.77 30.73 -11.47
N SER A 71 -12.93 31.10 -10.93
CA SER A 71 -13.86 31.97 -11.62
C SER A 71 -13.12 33.28 -11.80
N ARG A 72 -12.67 33.53 -13.03
CA ARG A 72 -12.10 34.81 -13.45
C ARG A 72 -13.10 35.86 -12.96
N ARG A 73 -12.71 36.68 -11.98
CA ARG A 73 -13.59 37.75 -11.50
C ARG A 73 -13.93 38.61 -12.73
N PRO A 74 -15.21 38.87 -13.02
CA PRO A 74 -15.55 39.78 -14.10
C PRO A 74 -15.04 41.17 -13.71
N GLY A 75 -13.93 41.62 -14.30
CA GLY A 75 -13.43 42.98 -14.11
C GLY A 75 -11.92 43.24 -14.13
N GLU A 76 -11.03 42.27 -14.39
CA GLU A 76 -9.59 42.55 -14.38
C GLU A 76 -9.08 42.97 -15.78
N PRO A 77 -8.54 44.20 -15.95
CA PRO A 77 -8.06 44.71 -17.24
C PRO A 77 -6.68 44.14 -17.61
N ARG A 78 -6.37 44.19 -18.90
CA ARG A 78 -5.14 43.65 -19.54
C ARG A 78 -3.89 44.43 -19.17
#